data_AF-A0A382HH40-F1
#
_entry.id   AF-A0A382HH40-F1
#
_cell.length_a   1.000
_cell.length_b   1.000
_cell.length_c   1.000
_cell.angle_alpha   90.00
_cell.angle_beta   90.00
_cell.angle_gamma   90.00
#
_symmetry.space_group_name_H-M   'P 1'
#
loop_
_entity.id
_entity.type
_entity.pdbx_description
1 polymer ?
#
loop_
_entity_poly.entity_id
_entity_poly.type
_entity_poly.pdbx_seq_one_letter_code
_entity_poly.pdbx_strand_id
1 'polypeptide(L)'
;LRCPDPRFTAFINFGKEHIHDDDIFSIVTSLFDVAPDVLTEQGKAKNPWPNVDAASGSLLYYYGLKEFNFYTVLFSISRTMGMISQMVWERALGIPITRPKSVTTDWIKKNS
;
A
#
# COMPACT_ATOMS: atom_id res chain seq x y z
N LEU A 1 10.57 -0.23 -0.86
CA LEU A 1 11.41 0.81 -0.20
C LEU A 1 12.62 0.11 0.42
N ARG A 2 13.74 0.81 0.64
CA ARG A 2 14.93 0.22 1.29
C ARG A 2 14.82 0.15 2.82
N CYS A 3 13.78 0.77 3.36
CA CYS A 3 13.38 0.81 4.76
C CYS A 3 11.86 0.53 4.85
N PRO A 4 11.31 0.31 6.06
CA PRO A 4 9.87 0.25 6.28
C PRO A 4 9.14 1.43 5.68
N ASP A 5 7.97 1.17 5.09
CA ASP A 5 7.09 2.23 4.59
C ASP A 5 6.70 3.18 5.74
N PRO A 6 6.94 4.50 5.64
CA PRO A 6 6.59 5.44 6.71
C PRO A 6 5.09 5.41 7.05
N ARG A 7 4.22 5.06 6.10
CA ARG A 7 2.78 4.90 6.34
C ARG A 7 2.48 3.68 7.20
N PHE A 8 3.24 2.60 7.02
CA PHE A 8 3.16 1.42 7.87
C PHE A 8 3.60 1.78 9.30
N THR A 9 4.75 2.44 9.44
CA THR A 9 5.27 2.89 10.75
C THR A 9 4.26 3.77 11.48
N ALA A 10 3.59 4.69 10.77
CA ALA A 10 2.56 5.53 11.36
C ALA A 10 1.38 4.71 11.93
N PHE A 11 0.91 3.69 11.21
CA PHE A 11 -0.18 2.81 11.68
C PHE A 11 0.24 1.91 12.83
N ILE A 12 1.47 1.39 12.81
CA ILE A 12 2.00 0.61 13.93
C ILE A 12 2.12 1.47 15.18
N ASN A 13 2.65 2.70 15.07
CA ASN A 13 2.77 3.59 16.22
C ASN A 13 1.40 3.97 16.79
N PHE A 14 0.44 4.30 15.93
CA PHE A 14 -0.93 4.57 16.36
C PHE A 14 -1.55 3.37 17.07
N GLY A 15 -1.40 2.17 16.50
CA GLY A 15 -1.91 0.94 17.10
C GLY A 15 -1.23 0.62 18.45
N LYS A 16 0.09 0.76 18.56
CA LYS A 16 0.83 0.55 19.83
C LYS A 16 0.38 1.50 20.95
N GLU A 17 -0.05 2.71 20.60
CA GLU A 17 -0.53 3.72 21.55
C GLU A 17 -1.99 3.48 22.00
N HIS A 18 -2.85 2.93 21.14
CA HIS A 18 -4.30 2.88 21.39
C HIS A 18 -4.91 1.47 21.47
N ILE A 19 -4.20 0.45 20.98
CA ILE A 19 -4.68 -0.94 20.94
C ILE A 19 -3.87 -1.74 21.95
N HIS A 20 -4.55 -2.23 22.98
CA HIS A 20 -3.99 -3.09 24.02
C HIS A 20 -4.73 -4.42 24.02
N ASP A 21 -3.98 -5.51 24.24
CA ASP A 21 -4.51 -6.87 24.39
C ASP A 21 -5.39 -7.36 23.21
N ASP A 22 -5.02 -7.02 21.96
CA ASP A 22 -5.67 -7.54 20.76
C ASP A 22 -4.79 -8.55 20.02
N ASP A 23 -5.33 -9.76 19.82
CA ASP A 23 -4.62 -10.88 19.19
C ASP A 23 -4.19 -10.56 17.75
N ILE A 24 -5.07 -9.91 16.98
CA ILE A 24 -4.83 -9.65 15.55
C ILE A 24 -3.73 -8.60 15.38
N PHE A 25 -3.79 -7.51 16.14
CA PHE A 25 -2.77 -6.47 16.15
C PHE A 25 -1.44 -7.03 16.66
N SER A 26 -1.47 -7.87 17.70
CA SER A 26 -0.26 -8.54 18.21
C SER A 26 0.40 -9.38 17.11
N ILE A 27 -0.36 -10.19 16.36
CA ILE A 27 0.17 -10.97 15.23
C ILE A 27 0.84 -10.08 14.18
N VAL A 28 0.21 -8.95 13.82
CA VAL A 28 0.79 -8.00 12.86
C VAL A 28 2.12 -7.43 13.38
N THR A 29 2.19 -7.05 14.65
CA THR A 29 3.43 -6.53 15.24
C THR A 29 4.53 -7.60 15.32
N SER A 30 4.21 -8.83 15.72
CA SER A 30 5.17 -9.93 15.76
C SER A 30 5.69 -10.30 14.36
N LEU A 31 4.81 -10.27 13.34
CA LEU A 31 5.23 -10.47 11.95
C LEU A 31 6.20 -9.38 11.48
N PHE A 32 5.99 -8.13 11.90
CA PHE A 32 6.91 -7.05 11.57
C PHE A 32 8.30 -7.25 12.20
N ASP A 33 8.37 -7.79 13.41
CA ASP A 33 9.64 -8.00 14.11
C ASP A 33 10.40 -9.23 13.56
N VAL A 34 9.70 -10.27 13.12
CA VAL A 34 10.33 -11.55 12.72
C VAL A 34 10.49 -11.72 11.21
N ALA A 35 9.48 -11.35 10.42
CA ALA A 35 9.46 -11.67 8.99
C ALA A 35 10.60 -11.01 8.18
N PRO A 36 11.03 -9.76 8.46
CA PRO A 36 12.09 -9.13 7.68
C PRO A 36 13.42 -9.89 7.74
N ASP A 37 13.80 -10.41 8.90
CA ASP A 37 15.05 -11.15 9.09
C ASP A 37 15.00 -12.49 8.36
N VAL A 38 13.89 -13.22 8.50
CA VAL A 38 13.67 -14.51 7.80
C VAL A 38 13.70 -14.32 6.27
N LEU A 39 13.06 -13.27 5.76
CA LEU A 39 13.05 -12.96 4.32
C LEU A 39 14.43 -12.55 3.81
N THR A 40 15.22 -11.89 4.66
CA THR A 40 16.60 -11.51 4.36
C THR A 40 17.50 -12.73 4.29
N GLU A 41 17.42 -13.62 5.27
CA GLU A 41 18.17 -14.88 5.32
C GLU A 41 17.85 -15.79 4.12
N GLN A 42 16.57 -15.87 3.74
CA GLN A 42 16.14 -16.65 2.57
C GLN A 42 16.73 -16.12 1.24
N GLY A 43 17.02 -14.82 1.15
CA GLY A 43 17.68 -14.21 -0.01
C GLY A 43 16.84 -14.09 -1.29
N LYS A 44 15.54 -14.45 -1.27
CA LYS A 44 14.65 -14.31 -2.45
C LYS A 44 13.96 -12.95 -2.53
N ALA A 45 13.67 -12.33 -1.38
CA ALA A 45 13.00 -11.04 -1.33
C ALA A 45 14.00 -9.91 -1.59
N LYS A 46 13.74 -9.08 -2.62
CA LYS A 46 14.59 -7.92 -2.93
C LYS A 46 14.53 -6.85 -1.84
N ASN A 47 13.36 -6.65 -1.24
CA ASN A 47 13.17 -5.76 -0.09
C ASN A 47 12.23 -6.49 0.90
N PRO A 48 12.69 -6.77 2.13
CA PRO A 48 11.94 -7.57 3.09
C PRO A 48 10.93 -6.77 3.93
N TRP A 49 10.81 -5.46 3.66
CA TRP A 49 10.04 -4.52 4.48
C TRP A 49 8.55 -4.47 4.11
N PRO A 50 7.64 -4.34 5.10
CA PRO A 50 6.21 -4.23 4.85
C PRO A 50 5.81 -2.87 4.27
N ASN A 51 4.59 -2.82 3.73
CA ASN A 51 3.92 -1.62 3.27
C ASN A 51 2.70 -1.31 4.15
N VAL A 52 2.02 -0.18 3.87
CA VAL A 52 0.83 0.27 4.61
C VAL A 52 -0.28 -0.79 4.76
N ASP A 53 -0.47 -1.65 3.77
CA ASP A 53 -1.56 -2.62 3.71
C ASP A 53 -1.39 -3.71 4.78
N ALA A 54 -0.15 -3.98 5.19
CA ALA A 54 0.18 -4.98 6.21
C ALA A 54 -0.28 -4.59 7.63
N ALA A 55 -0.55 -3.31 7.90
CA ALA A 55 -1.04 -2.84 9.21
C ALA A 55 -2.50 -2.37 9.17
N SER A 56 -2.90 -1.67 8.11
CA SER A 56 -4.20 -0.97 8.06
C SER A 56 -5.42 -1.84 8.42
N GLY A 57 -5.41 -3.11 8.03
CA GLY A 57 -6.52 -4.02 8.26
C GLY A 57 -6.74 -4.40 9.72
N SER A 58 -5.67 -4.55 10.53
CA SER A 58 -5.80 -4.89 11.95
C SER A 58 -6.39 -3.72 12.75
N LEU A 59 -6.01 -2.49 12.40
CA LEU A 59 -6.59 -1.29 13.01
C LEU A 59 -8.10 -1.21 12.73
N LEU A 60 -8.51 -1.33 11.47
CA LEU A 60 -9.94 -1.28 11.10
C LEU A 60 -10.74 -2.39 11.77
N TYR A 61 -10.17 -3.59 11.82
CA TYR A 61 -10.81 -4.75 12.44
C TYR A 61 -11.04 -4.57 13.94
N TYR A 62 -10.04 -4.04 14.65
CA TYR A 62 -10.11 -3.77 16.10
C TYR A 62 -11.24 -2.78 16.43
N TYR A 63 -11.37 -1.70 15.64
CA TYR A 63 -12.43 -0.70 15.83
C TYR A 63 -13.80 -1.12 15.28
N GLY A 64 -13.98 -2.39 14.90
CA GLY A 64 -15.29 -2.97 14.59
C GLY A 64 -15.68 -2.96 13.12
N LEU A 65 -14.82 -2.48 12.21
CA LEU A 65 -15.09 -2.54 10.78
C LEU A 65 -14.58 -3.88 10.24
N LYS A 66 -15.46 -4.88 10.18
CA LYS A 66 -15.11 -6.29 9.88
C LYS A 66 -15.50 -6.71 8.45
N GLU A 67 -16.15 -5.83 7.72
CA GLU A 67 -16.57 -6.04 6.35
C GLU A 67 -15.39 -5.81 5.40
N PHE A 68 -14.54 -6.82 5.21
CA PHE A 68 -13.32 -6.71 4.38
C PHE A 68 -13.59 -6.20 2.96
N ASN A 69 -14.73 -6.56 2.37
CA ASN A 69 -15.15 -6.06 1.05
C ASN A 69 -15.32 -4.54 1.00
N PHE A 70 -15.55 -3.89 2.16
CA PHE A 70 -15.73 -2.44 2.27
C PHE A 70 -14.40 -1.68 2.38
N TYR A 71 -13.28 -2.34 2.67
CA TYR A 71 -12.00 -1.66 2.89
C TYR A 71 -11.53 -0.89 1.65
N THR A 72 -11.80 -1.42 0.45
CA THR A 72 -11.49 -0.74 -0.82
C THR A 72 -12.28 0.58 -0.99
N VAL A 73 -13.46 0.70 -0.38
CA VAL A 73 -14.22 1.96 -0.38
C VAL A 73 -13.49 3.03 0.41
N LEU A 74 -13.00 2.72 1.61
CA LEU A 74 -12.18 3.63 2.43
C LEU A 74 -10.91 4.05 1.68
N PHE A 75 -10.23 3.09 1.04
CA PHE A 75 -9.07 3.38 0.22
C PHE A 75 -9.40 4.35 -0.91
N SER A 76 -10.52 4.14 -1.61
CA SER A 76 -10.97 4.98 -2.73
C SER A 76 -11.26 6.43 -2.28
N ILE A 77 -11.90 6.60 -1.13
CA ILE A 77 -12.17 7.93 -0.54
C ILE A 77 -10.84 8.66 -0.26
N SER A 78 -9.88 7.99 0.38
CA SER A 78 -8.55 8.57 0.64
C SER A 78 -7.80 8.94 -0.65
N ARG A 79 -7.82 8.06 -1.67
CA ARG A 79 -7.15 8.31 -2.95
C ARG A 79 -7.74 9.48 -3.74
N THR A 80 -9.04 9.71 -3.60
CA THR A 80 -9.77 10.77 -4.31
C THR A 80 -9.18 12.15 -4.03
N MET A 81 -8.72 12.40 -2.79
CA MET A 81 -8.09 13.68 -2.43
C MET A 81 -6.86 14.00 -3.31
N GLY A 82 -5.98 13.02 -3.50
CA GLY A 82 -4.78 13.20 -4.33
C GLY A 82 -5.10 13.28 -5.82
N MET A 83 -6.02 12.44 -6.30
CA MET A 83 -6.42 12.42 -7.71
C MET A 83 -7.08 13.73 -8.12
N ILE A 84 -8.04 14.23 -7.33
CA ILE A 84 -8.72 15.50 -7.65
C ILE A 84 -7.72 16.67 -7.61
N SER A 85 -6.83 16.71 -6.62
CA SER A 85 -5.79 17.74 -6.55
C SER A 85 -4.92 17.77 -7.81
N GLN A 86 -4.49 16.60 -8.28
CA GLN A 86 -3.73 16.49 -9.53
C GLN A 86 -4.57 16.93 -10.74
N MET A 87 -5.82 16.49 -10.86
CA MET A 87 -6.71 16.86 -11.97
C MET A 87 -6.91 18.37 -12.08
N VAL A 88 -7.05 19.08 -10.97
CA VAL A 88 -7.16 20.56 -10.97
C VAL A 88 -5.92 21.17 -11.62
N TRP A 89 -4.72 20.72 -11.24
CA TRP A 89 -3.46 21.18 -11.82
C TRP A 89 -3.31 20.82 -13.30
N GLU A 90 -3.73 19.62 -13.72
CA GLU A 90 -3.68 19.22 -15.13
C GLU A 90 -4.50 20.15 -16.03
N ARG A 91 -5.65 20.62 -15.52
CA ARG A 91 -6.50 21.57 -16.24
C ARG A 91 -5.90 22.97 -16.21
N ALA A 92 -5.38 23.42 -15.06
CA ALA A 92 -4.72 24.72 -14.93
C ALA A 92 -3.49 24.85 -15.85
N LEU A 93 -2.72 23.77 -16.01
CA LEU A 93 -1.53 23.72 -16.85
C LEU A 93 -1.82 23.38 -18.33
N GLY A 94 -3.08 23.13 -18.69
CA GLY A 94 -3.46 22.78 -20.06
C GLY A 94 -2.81 21.49 -20.58
N ILE A 95 -2.61 20.49 -19.71
CA ILE A 95 -1.96 19.24 -20.09
C ILE A 95 -2.77 18.53 -21.19
N PRO A 96 -2.14 18.14 -22.32
CA PRO A 96 -2.81 17.54 -23.46
C PRO A 96 -3.26 16.09 -23.18
N ILE A 97 -4.01 15.51 -24.11
CA ILE A 97 -4.46 14.12 -24.02
C ILE A 97 -3.26 13.14 -24.02
N THR A 98 -3.27 12.20 -23.07
CA THR A 98 -2.33 11.08 -23.05
C THR A 98 -2.73 10.06 -24.13
N ARG A 99 -1.91 9.93 -25.20
CA ARG A 99 -2.18 9.03 -26.33
C ARG A 99 -0.99 8.10 -26.60
N PRO A 100 -0.79 7.03 -25.81
CA PRO A 100 0.25 6.04 -26.05
C PRO A 100 -0.07 5.19 -27.29
N LYS A 101 0.96 4.73 -28.00
CA LYS A 101 0.81 3.84 -29.16
C LYS A 101 0.83 2.39 -28.71
N SER A 102 -0.25 1.65 -28.96
CA SER A 102 -0.30 0.20 -28.79
C SER A 102 0.32 -0.49 -30.01
N VAL A 103 1.04 -1.59 -29.77
CA VAL A 103 1.64 -2.43 -30.82
C VAL A 103 1.36 -3.90 -30.51
N THR A 104 1.29 -4.73 -31.55
CA THR A 104 1.07 -6.17 -31.41
C THR A 104 2.40 -6.90 -31.22
N THR A 105 2.33 -8.13 -30.71
CA THR A 105 3.50 -9.03 -30.61
C THR A 105 4.17 -9.24 -31.97
N ASP A 106 3.39 -9.35 -33.05
CA ASP A 106 3.93 -9.51 -34.41
C ASP A 106 4.69 -8.27 -34.88
N TRP A 107 4.19 -7.08 -34.53
CA TRP A 107 4.91 -5.83 -34.80
C TRP A 107 6.24 -5.80 -34.04
N ILE A 108 6.26 -6.21 -32.77
CA ILE A 108 7.50 -6.30 -31.97
C ILE A 108 8.48 -7.28 -32.61
N LYS A 109 8.06 -8.50 -32.95
CA LYS A 109 8.92 -9.52 -33.58
C LYS A 109 9.54 -9.08 -34.91
N LYS A 110 8.84 -8.21 -35.66
CA LYS A 110 9.32 -7.67 -36.95
C LYS A 110 10.24 -6.46 -36.80
N ASN A 111 10.24 -5.78 -35.65
CA ASN A 111 10.93 -4.51 -35.42
C ASN A 111 11.89 -4.56 -34.20
N SER A 112 12.18 -5.75 -33.68
CA SER A 112 13.19 -5.98 -32.62
C SER A 112 14.45 -6.59 -33.21
#